data_AF-A0A3N4DBU2-F1
#
_entry.id   AF-A0A3N4DBU2-F1
#
_cell.length_a   1.000
_cell.length_b   1.000
_cell.length_c   1.000
_cell.angle_alpha   90.00
_cell.angle_beta   90.00
_cell.angle_gamma   90.00
#
_symmetry.space_group_name_H-M   'P 1'
#
loop_
_entity.id
_entity.type
_entity.pdbx_description
1 polymer ?
#
loop_
_entity_poly.entity_id
_entity_poly.type
_entity_poly.pdbx_seq_one_letter_code
_entity_poly.pdbx_strand_id
1 'polypeptide(L)'
;MVLALVRALKGPSVYDRVLAVNVFGTKTVLLLSVIAFLYGRPDFLDLALAYALVNMVGILAVLNYFQNRSRRKSDSEAEND
;
A
#
# COMPACT_ATOMS: atom_id res chain seq x y z
N MET A 1 -1.42 8.02 -12.47
CA MET A 1 -0.25 7.33 -11.90
C MET A 1 0.84 8.30 -11.48
N VAL A 2 1.29 9.19 -12.37
CA VAL A 2 2.43 10.09 -12.17
C VAL A 2 2.39 10.86 -10.85
N LEU A 3 1.26 11.48 -10.49
CA LEU A 3 1.14 12.23 -9.23
C LEU A 3 1.33 11.37 -7.97
N ALA A 4 0.88 10.11 -7.99
CA ALA A 4 1.06 9.18 -6.88
C ALA A 4 2.53 8.77 -6.74
N LEU A 5 3.22 8.52 -7.86
CA LEU A 5 4.66 8.23 -7.86
C LEU A 5 5.48 9.43 -7.36
N VAL A 6 5.13 10.65 -7.78
CA VAL A 6 5.77 11.89 -7.28
C VAL A 6 5.56 12.03 -5.77
N ARG A 7 4.34 11.78 -5.26
CA ARG A 7 4.03 11.83 -3.82
C ARG A 7 4.76 10.72 -3.04
N ALA A 8 4.93 9.53 -3.62
CA ALA A 8 5.66 8.43 -3.00
C ALA A 8 7.14 8.74 -2.81
N LEU A 9 7.75 9.46 -3.76
CA LEU A 9 9.17 9.85 -3.70
C LEU A 9 9.40 11.13 -2.88
N LYS A 10 8.56 12.15 -3.05
CA LYS A 10 8.70 13.47 -2.40
C LYS A 10 7.88 13.62 -1.12
N GLY A 11 7.22 12.56 -0.65
CA GLY A 11 6.40 12.59 0.56
C GLY A 11 7.24 12.95 1.80
N PRO A 12 6.86 13.99 2.58
CA PRO A 12 7.64 14.43 3.73
C PRO A 12 7.57 13.44 4.89
N SER A 13 6.41 12.79 5.10
CA SER A 13 6.25 11.75 6.13
C SER A 13 6.28 10.35 5.53
N VAL A 14 6.61 9.35 6.37
CA VAL A 14 6.49 7.93 6.01
C VAL A 14 5.04 7.59 5.63
N TYR A 15 4.07 8.13 6.37
CA TYR A 15 2.65 7.92 6.10
C TYR A 15 2.21 8.49 4.74
N ASP A 16 2.74 9.66 4.32
CA ASP A 16 2.48 10.21 2.98
C ASP A 16 2.97 9.28 1.88
N ARG A 17 4.14 8.66 2.07
CA ARG A 17 4.72 7.72 1.10
C ARG A 17 3.92 6.42 1.05
N VAL A 18 3.55 5.86 2.20
CA VAL A 18 2.72 4.66 2.30
C VAL A 18 1.34 4.91 1.66
N LEU A 19 0.72 6.05 1.94
CA LEU A 19 -0.56 6.43 1.33
C LEU A 19 -0.43 6.56 -0.20
N ALA A 20 0.64 7.20 -0.69
CA ALA A 20 0.88 7.34 -2.11
C ALA A 20 1.07 5.98 -2.82
N VAL A 21 1.80 5.06 -2.20
CA VAL A 21 1.95 3.67 -2.70
C VAL A 21 0.59 2.95 -2.71
N ASN A 22 -0.23 3.10 -1.68
CA ASN A 22 -1.56 2.50 -1.65
C ASN A 22 -2.48 3.01 -2.77
N VAL A 23 -2.47 4.33 -3.01
CA VAL A 23 -3.23 4.96 -4.10
C VAL A 23 -2.72 4.47 -5.47
N PHE A 24 -1.42 4.22 -5.60
CA PHE A 24 -0.85 3.65 -6.82
C PHE A 24 -1.30 2.20 -7.02
N GLY A 25 -1.24 1.36 -5.99
CA GLY A 25 -1.64 -0.05 -6.04
C GLY A 25 -3.12 -0.23 -6.37
N THR A 26 -4.01 0.50 -5.69
CA THR A 26 -5.46 0.44 -5.94
C THR A 26 -5.85 0.85 -7.35
N LYS A 27 -5.20 1.87 -7.90
CA LYS A 27 -5.44 2.27 -9.30
C LYS A 27 -4.82 1.29 -10.31
N THR A 28 -3.75 0.58 -9.94
CA THR A 28 -3.20 -0.51 -10.77
C THR A 28 -4.20 -1.65 -10.86
N VAL A 29 -4.80 -2.06 -9.73
CA VAL A 29 -5.88 -3.06 -9.70
C VAL A 29 -7.05 -2.63 -10.59
N LEU A 30 -7.53 -1.38 -10.44
CA LEU A 30 -8.61 -0.87 -11.29
C LEU A 30 -8.26 -0.90 -12.78
N LEU A 31 -7.02 -0.54 -13.13
CA LEU A 31 -6.56 -0.61 -14.51
C LEU A 31 -6.57 -2.05 -15.04
N LEU A 32 -6.09 -3.02 -14.24
CA LEU A 32 -6.13 -4.44 -14.59
C LEU A 32 -7.58 -4.93 -14.76
N SER A 33 -8.50 -4.51 -13.88
CA SER A 33 -9.92 -4.86 -13.99
C SER A 33 -10.58 -4.29 -15.25
N VAL A 34 -10.27 -3.04 -15.61
CA VAL A 34 -10.76 -2.43 -16.86
C VAL A 34 -10.20 -3.16 -18.07
N ILE A 35 -8.90 -3.49 -18.05
CA ILE A 35 -8.26 -4.28 -19.11
C ILE A 35 -8.95 -5.64 -19.26
N ALA A 36 -9.17 -6.36 -18.16
CA ALA A 36 -9.87 -7.66 -18.16
C ALA A 36 -11.25 -7.57 -18.81
N PHE A 37 -12.00 -6.51 -18.48
CA PHE A 37 -13.30 -6.23 -19.07
C PHE A 37 -13.23 -5.95 -20.57
N LEU A 38 -12.29 -5.08 -21.01
CA LEU A 38 -12.13 -4.71 -22.43
C LEU A 38 -11.74 -5.90 -23.31
N TYR A 39 -10.91 -6.81 -22.80
CA TYR A 39 -10.49 -8.02 -23.54
C TYR A 39 -11.53 -9.15 -23.49
N GLY A 40 -12.64 -8.98 -22.76
CA GLY A 40 -13.68 -10.00 -22.63
C GLY A 40 -13.20 -11.31 -21.99
N ARG A 41 -12.08 -11.26 -21.26
CA ARG A 41 -11.47 -12.41 -20.59
C ARG A 41 -11.55 -12.22 -19.07
N PRO A 42 -12.61 -12.72 -18.42
CA PRO A 42 -12.82 -12.53 -16.99
C PRO A 42 -11.74 -13.19 -16.14
N ASP A 43 -10.98 -14.16 -16.66
CA ASP A 43 -9.87 -14.80 -15.95
C ASP A 43 -8.78 -13.79 -15.52
N PHE A 44 -8.65 -12.67 -16.22
CA PHE A 44 -7.73 -11.59 -15.81
C PHE A 44 -8.24 -10.80 -14.59
N LEU A 45 -9.52 -10.91 -14.25
CA LEU A 45 -10.08 -10.33 -13.03
C LEU A 45 -9.53 -11.05 -11.79
N ASP A 46 -9.32 -12.36 -11.85
CA ASP A 46 -8.73 -13.12 -10.74
C ASP A 46 -7.32 -12.62 -10.42
N LEU A 47 -6.53 -12.30 -11.46
CA LEU A 47 -5.22 -11.68 -11.31
C LEU A 47 -5.34 -10.30 -10.64
N ALA A 48 -6.29 -9.46 -11.07
CA ALA A 48 -6.51 -8.15 -10.47
C ALA A 48 -6.89 -8.26 -8.98
N LEU A 49 -7.75 -9.22 -8.63
CA LEU A 49 -8.15 -9.49 -7.26
C LEU A 49 -6.98 -9.99 -6.41
N ALA A 50 -6.14 -10.90 -6.94
CA ALA A 50 -4.93 -11.34 -6.27
C ALA A 50 -3.97 -10.18 -6.00
N TYR A 51 -3.75 -9.30 -6.98
CA TYR A 51 -2.94 -8.09 -6.78
C TYR A 51 -3.56 -7.13 -5.77
N ALA A 52 -4.89 -7.04 -5.69
CA ALA A 52 -5.57 -6.23 -4.68
C ALA A 52 -5.29 -6.73 -3.27
N LEU A 53 -5.36 -8.05 -3.06
CA LEU A 53 -5.04 -8.68 -1.78
C LEU A 53 -3.57 -8.45 -1.41
N VAL A 54 -2.65 -8.66 -2.34
CA VAL A 54 -1.21 -8.41 -2.11
C VAL A 54 -0.95 -6.95 -1.74
N ASN A 55 -1.57 -6.00 -2.46
CA ASN A 55 -1.46 -4.58 -2.12
C ASN A 55 -1.97 -4.30 -0.70
N MET A 56 -3.16 -4.80 -0.35
CA MET A 56 -3.74 -4.58 0.98
C MET A 56 -2.87 -5.15 2.10
N VAL A 57 -2.42 -6.41 1.96
CA VAL A 57 -1.54 -7.06 2.94
C VAL A 57 -0.22 -6.31 3.07
N GLY A 58 0.37 -5.86 1.96
CA GLY A 58 1.61 -5.08 1.96
C GLY A 58 1.49 -3.78 2.75
N ILE A 59 0.42 -3.00 2.55
CA ILE A 59 0.20 -1.77 3.33
C ILE A 59 0.01 -2.09 4.81
N LEU A 60 -0.80 -3.09 5.15
CA LEU A 60 -1.05 -3.48 6.54
C LEU A 60 0.23 -3.94 7.25
N ALA A 61 1.07 -4.71 6.57
CA ALA A 61 2.35 -5.16 7.10
C ALA A 61 3.29 -3.98 7.41
N VAL A 62 3.37 -3.00 6.50
CA VAL A 62 4.19 -1.79 6.70
C VAL A 62 3.66 -0.97 7.87
N LEU A 63 2.34 -0.75 7.96
CA LEU A 63 1.72 -0.01 9.06
C LEU A 63 1.94 -0.71 10.41
N ASN A 64 1.76 -2.03 10.45
CA ASN A 64 1.99 -2.82 11.67
C ASN A 64 3.46 -2.73 12.11
N TYR A 65 4.41 -2.84 11.17
CA TYR A 65 5.83 -2.72 11.48
C TYR A 65 6.18 -1.38 12.13
N PHE A 66 5.67 -0.26 11.58
CA PHE A 66 5.92 1.07 12.15
C PHE A 66 5.23 1.25 13.51
N GLN A 67 4.01 0.74 13.68
CA GLN A 67 3.28 0.81 14.95
C GLN A 67 3.99 0.02 16.06
N ASN A 68 4.41 -1.22 15.77
CA ASN A 68 5.14 -2.05 16.72
C ASN A 68 6.48 -1.45 17.12
N ARG A 69 7.20 -0.82 16.16
CA ARG A 69 8.44 -0.11 16.46
C ARG A 69 8.22 1.10 17.37
N SER A 70 7.14 1.85 17.16
CA SER A 70 6.79 2.99 18.00
C SER A 70 6.46 2.58 19.44
N ARG A 71 5.71 1.48 19.63
CA ARG A 71 5.40 0.94 20.97
C ARG A 71 6.64 0.45 21.71
N ARG A 72 7.51 -0.30 21.05
CA ARG A 72 8.77 -0.74 21.66
C ARG A 72 9.62 0.41 22.16
N LYS A 73 9.65 1.53 21.44
CA LYS A 73 10.41 2.71 21.84
C LYS A 73 9.86 3.33 23.13
N SER A 74 8.54 3.47 23.27
CA SER A 74 7.92 4.02 24.49
C SER A 74 8.16 3.15 25.72
N ASP A 75 8.10 1.83 25.56
CA ASP A 75 8.30 0.90 26.68
C ASP A 75 9.74 0.98 27.22
N SER A 76 10.74 1.09 26.34
CA SER A 76 12.14 1.28 26.75
C SER A 76 12.48 2.64 27.35
N GLU A 77 11.68 3.69 27.06
CA GLU A 77 11.82 4.99 27.72
C GLU A 77 11.21 4.94 29.13
N ALA A 78 10.07 4.25 29.31
CA ALA A 78 9.42 4.09 30.60
C ALA A 78 10.15 3.16 31.60
N GLU A 79 11.01 2.26 31.11
CA GLU A 79 11.83 1.37 31.95
C GLU A 79 13.14 2.03 32.43
N ASN A 80 13.55 3.16 31.82
CA ASN A 80 14.77 3.89 32.17
C ASN A 80 14.53 5.11 33.10
N ASP A 81 13.26 5.45 33.38
CA ASP A 81 12.84 6.47 34.36
C ASP A 81 12.46 5.83 35.71
#